data_AF-A0A846WRJ4-F1
#
_entry.id   AF-A0A846WRJ4-F1
#
_cell.length_a   1.000
_cell.length_b   1.000
_cell.length_c   1.000
_cell.angle_alpha   90.00
_cell.angle_beta   90.00
_cell.angle_gamma   90.00
#
_symmetry.space_group_name_H-M   'P 1'
#
loop_
_entity.id
_entity.type
_entity.pdbx_description
1 polymer ?
#
loop_
_entity_poly.entity_id
_entity_poly.type
_entity_poly.pdbx_seq_one_letter_code
_entity_poly.pdbx_strand_id
1 'polypeptide(L)'
;MTPTLSPDRAAVPSVVVSSSFEFKEDFGEDLASLLGTLAKKVSGRIRSIDPDVVVVRRADWNRNTGGQRGPRLRLLAEGAITGAAHEVVQATRIRTGKECGTDYGASKAQIDADASQVHGGKYSEATAAALCGLVAGA
;
A
#
# COMPACT_ATOMS: atom_id res chain seq x y z
N MET A 1 -1.36 24.47 -19.42
CA MET A 1 -2.24 23.29 -19.58
C MET A 1 -2.70 22.87 -18.20
N THR A 2 -3.91 23.24 -17.84
CA THR A 2 -4.55 22.80 -16.60
C THR A 2 -5.01 21.37 -16.83
N PRO A 3 -4.58 20.37 -16.04
CA PRO A 3 -5.10 19.02 -16.19
C PRO A 3 -6.60 19.05 -15.89
N THR A 4 -7.40 18.75 -16.90
CA THR A 4 -8.84 18.54 -16.78
C THR A 4 -9.04 17.35 -15.86
N LEU A 5 -9.52 17.59 -14.64
CA LEU A 5 -9.91 16.53 -13.72
C LEU A 5 -11.01 15.69 -14.38
N SER A 6 -10.75 14.41 -14.58
CA SER A 6 -11.74 13.47 -15.10
C SER A 6 -12.94 13.43 -14.13
N PRO A 7 -14.19 13.53 -14.62
CA PRO A 7 -15.39 13.58 -13.78
C PRO A 7 -15.71 12.25 -13.08
N ASP A 8 -14.93 11.20 -13.32
CA ASP A 8 -15.17 9.85 -12.80
C ASP A 8 -14.41 9.57 -11.50
N ARG A 9 -14.41 10.55 -10.57
CA ARG A 9 -14.05 10.25 -9.18
C ARG A 9 -15.18 9.41 -8.61
N ALA A 10 -15.01 8.09 -8.59
CA ALA A 10 -15.86 7.20 -7.81
C ALA A 10 -16.04 7.84 -6.43
N ALA A 11 -17.27 8.24 -6.12
CA ALA A 11 -17.53 8.91 -4.87
C ALA A 11 -17.12 7.96 -3.74
N VAL A 12 -16.12 8.38 -2.94
CA VAL A 12 -15.66 7.74 -1.69
C VAL A 12 -16.78 7.05 -0.90
N PRO A 13 -18.02 7.57 -0.78
CA PRO A 13 -19.13 6.89 -0.09
C PRO A 13 -19.52 5.48 -0.60
N SER A 14 -19.07 5.04 -1.77
CA SER A 14 -19.37 3.70 -2.29
C SER A 14 -18.32 2.63 -1.93
N VAL A 15 -17.18 3.02 -1.34
CA VAL A 15 -16.09 2.11 -1.01
C VAL A 15 -16.36 1.40 0.31
N VAL A 16 -16.38 0.06 0.28
CA VAL A 16 -16.53 -0.78 1.47
C VAL A 16 -15.25 -1.56 1.73
N VAL A 17 -14.72 -1.45 2.94
CA VAL A 17 -13.58 -2.27 3.37
C VAL A 17 -14.07 -3.68 3.70
N SER A 18 -13.74 -4.64 2.84
CA SER A 18 -14.08 -6.06 3.09
C SER A 18 -13.24 -6.67 4.20
N SER A 19 -11.92 -6.37 4.25
CA SER A 19 -11.06 -6.81 5.35
C SER A 19 -9.84 -5.93 5.54
N SER A 20 -9.28 -5.94 6.75
CA SER A 20 -7.99 -5.33 7.09
C SER A 20 -7.25 -6.19 8.09
N PHE A 21 -5.94 -6.26 7.99
CA PHE A 21 -5.09 -7.10 8.83
C PHE A 21 -3.74 -6.44 9.06
N GLU A 22 -3.05 -6.90 10.10
CA GLU A 22 -1.73 -6.44 10.49
C GLU A 22 -0.83 -7.67 10.67
N PHE A 23 0.40 -7.60 10.15
CA PHE A 23 1.42 -8.61 10.42
C PHE A 23 2.33 -8.08 11.50
N LYS A 24 2.30 -8.71 12.67
CA LYS A 24 3.22 -8.44 13.77
C LYS A 24 4.27 -9.53 13.79
N GLU A 25 5.51 -9.15 13.58
CA GLU A 25 6.65 -10.05 13.71
C GLU A 25 7.63 -9.48 14.72
N ASP A 26 8.21 -10.35 15.55
CA ASP A 26 9.32 -9.98 16.40
C ASP A 26 10.60 -9.91 15.56
N PHE A 27 11.17 -8.72 15.45
CA PHE A 27 12.38 -8.44 14.67
C PHE A 27 13.67 -8.92 15.35
N GLY A 28 13.57 -9.94 16.21
CA GLY A 28 14.64 -10.41 17.11
C GLY A 28 15.56 -11.48 16.53
N GLU A 29 15.16 -12.18 15.49
CA GLU A 29 15.95 -13.27 14.87
C GLU A 29 16.03 -13.12 13.34
N ASP A 30 17.04 -13.78 12.76
CA ASP A 30 17.49 -13.77 11.36
C ASP A 30 16.59 -13.03 10.35
N LEU A 31 17.14 -11.96 9.78
CA LEU A 31 16.45 -11.08 8.83
C LEU A 31 15.91 -11.84 7.60
N ALA A 32 16.62 -12.86 7.11
CA ALA A 32 16.14 -13.63 5.96
C ALA A 32 14.87 -14.43 6.32
N SER A 33 14.90 -15.10 7.47
CA SER A 33 13.75 -15.84 8.00
C SER A 33 12.53 -14.95 8.26
N LEU A 34 12.76 -13.75 8.80
CA LEU A 34 11.72 -12.74 8.99
C LEU A 34 11.07 -12.34 7.65
N LEU A 35 11.88 -11.96 6.65
CA LEU A 35 11.37 -11.54 5.35
C LEU A 35 10.64 -12.68 4.62
N GLY A 36 11.15 -13.91 4.72
CA GLY A 36 10.49 -15.10 4.20
C GLY A 36 9.15 -15.39 4.87
N THR A 37 9.05 -15.17 6.19
CA THR A 37 7.79 -15.32 6.94
C THR A 37 6.77 -14.27 6.51
N LEU A 38 7.19 -13.01 6.39
CA LEU A 38 6.35 -11.92 5.89
C LEU A 38 5.82 -12.22 4.48
N ALA A 39 6.69 -12.65 3.57
CA ALA A 39 6.32 -13.04 2.21
C ALA A 39 5.28 -14.17 2.17
N LYS A 40 5.45 -15.20 2.99
CA LYS A 40 4.49 -16.32 3.12
C LYS A 40 3.13 -15.86 3.64
N LYS A 41 3.11 -15.02 4.68
CA LYS A 41 1.87 -14.49 5.27
C LYS A 41 1.11 -13.59 4.28
N VAL A 42 1.83 -12.71 3.58
CA VAL A 42 1.26 -11.83 2.54
C VAL A 42 0.69 -12.62 1.38
N SER A 43 1.48 -13.52 0.78
CA SER A 43 1.02 -14.33 -0.36
C SER A 43 -0.18 -15.20 -0.01
N GLY A 44 -0.17 -15.85 1.17
CA GLY A 44 -1.31 -16.63 1.66
C GLY A 44 -2.57 -15.78 1.83
N ARG A 45 -2.42 -14.55 2.34
CA ARG A 45 -3.55 -13.63 2.52
C ARG A 45 -4.09 -13.09 1.19
N ILE A 46 -3.21 -12.74 0.26
CA ILE A 46 -3.60 -12.29 -1.09
C ILE A 46 -4.37 -13.40 -1.81
N ARG A 47 -3.88 -14.65 -1.78
CA ARG A 47 -4.59 -15.81 -2.35
C ARG A 47 -5.98 -16.04 -1.74
N SER A 48 -6.15 -15.73 -0.45
CA SER A 48 -7.43 -15.87 0.24
C SER A 48 -8.43 -14.76 -0.08
N ILE A 49 -7.95 -13.56 -0.39
CA ILE A 49 -8.79 -12.41 -0.76
C ILE A 49 -9.10 -12.42 -2.26
N ASP A 50 -8.17 -12.93 -3.06
CA ASP A 50 -8.19 -12.99 -4.53
C ASP A 50 -8.43 -11.61 -5.20
N PRO A 51 -7.57 -10.60 -4.93
CA PRO A 51 -7.76 -9.27 -5.51
C PRO A 51 -7.26 -9.21 -6.96
N ASP A 52 -7.93 -8.42 -7.80
CA ASP A 52 -7.50 -8.17 -9.20
C ASP A 52 -6.19 -7.37 -9.28
N VAL A 53 -5.98 -6.45 -8.34
CA VAL A 53 -4.84 -5.52 -8.30
C VAL A 53 -4.31 -5.41 -6.87
N VAL A 54 -2.99 -5.35 -6.73
CA VAL A 54 -2.33 -5.08 -5.43
C VAL A 54 -1.49 -3.82 -5.54
N VAL A 55 -1.67 -2.88 -4.62
CA VAL A 55 -0.83 -1.68 -4.52
C VAL A 55 -0.09 -1.70 -3.18
N VAL A 56 1.25 -1.77 -3.25
CA VAL A 56 2.13 -1.62 -2.10
C VAL A 56 2.56 -0.16 -2.02
N ARG A 57 2.08 0.55 -0.99
CA ARG A 57 2.52 1.92 -0.72
C ARG A 57 3.82 1.92 0.08
N ARG A 58 4.87 2.45 -0.54
CA ARG A 58 6.15 2.71 0.12
C ARG A 58 6.04 3.89 1.05
N ALA A 59 6.92 3.89 2.05
CA ALA A 59 7.28 5.11 2.77
C ALA A 59 7.51 6.28 1.84
N ASP A 60 7.15 7.47 2.31
CA ASP A 60 7.94 8.63 1.94
C ASP A 60 9.20 8.67 2.80
N TRP A 61 10.36 8.80 2.15
CA TRP A 61 11.64 8.87 2.84
C TRP A 61 11.79 10.21 3.57
N ASN A 62 11.98 10.18 4.89
CA ASN A 62 12.42 11.35 5.64
C ASN A 62 13.94 11.36 5.77
N ARG A 63 14.61 12.35 5.16
CA ARG A 63 16.07 12.50 5.19
C ARG A 63 16.64 12.74 6.60
N ASN A 64 15.82 13.16 7.58
CA ASN A 64 16.29 13.64 8.88
C ASN A 64 16.37 12.56 9.98
N THR A 65 16.02 11.31 9.70
CA THR A 65 16.13 10.23 10.71
C THR A 65 17.51 9.59 10.66
N GLY A 66 18.39 9.99 11.57
CA GLY A 66 19.82 9.60 11.64
C GLY A 66 20.14 8.11 11.94
N GLY A 67 19.17 7.20 11.85
CA GLY A 67 19.39 5.77 12.06
C GLY A 67 19.33 4.99 10.74
N GLN A 68 20.44 4.43 10.26
CA GLN A 68 20.49 3.72 8.96
C GLN A 68 19.79 2.35 8.94
N ARG A 69 19.55 1.71 10.10
CA ARG A 69 18.97 0.35 10.17
C ARG A 69 17.48 0.29 9.83
N GLY A 70 16.67 1.21 10.38
CA GLY A 70 15.22 1.25 10.13
C GLY A 70 14.86 1.41 8.65
N PRO A 71 15.48 2.37 7.94
CA PRO A 71 15.39 2.50 6.49
C PRO A 71 15.68 1.24 5.68
N ARG A 72 16.78 0.55 5.98
CA ARG A 72 17.19 -0.66 5.24
C ARG A 72 16.20 -1.80 5.47
N LEU A 73 15.81 -2.04 6.72
CA LEU A 73 14.83 -3.07 7.07
C LEU A 73 13.49 -2.81 6.36
N ARG A 74 13.05 -1.55 6.32
CA ARG A 74 11.82 -1.16 5.64
C ARG A 74 11.86 -1.46 4.14
N LEU A 75 12.94 -1.08 3.46
CA LEU A 75 13.10 -1.35 2.02
C LEU A 75 13.10 -2.86 1.72
N LEU A 76 13.74 -3.66 2.57
CA LEU A 76 13.74 -5.11 2.43
C LEU A 76 12.35 -5.71 2.64
N ALA A 77 11.61 -5.24 3.65
CA ALA A 77 10.24 -5.67 3.91
C ALA A 77 9.30 -5.29 2.75
N GLU A 78 9.37 -4.05 2.25
CA GLU A 78 8.61 -3.59 1.08
C GLU A 78 8.91 -4.45 -0.15
N GLY A 79 10.19 -4.80 -0.39
CA GLY A 79 10.59 -5.70 -1.47
C GLY A 79 10.04 -7.12 -1.33
N ALA A 80 10.11 -7.69 -0.12
CA ALA A 80 9.56 -9.02 0.17
C ALA A 80 8.03 -9.07 -0.02
N ILE A 81 7.31 -8.06 0.49
CA ILE A 81 5.85 -7.92 0.31
C ILE A 81 5.51 -7.80 -1.18
N THR A 82 6.21 -6.91 -1.90
CA THR A 82 5.94 -6.65 -3.33
C THR A 82 6.22 -7.88 -4.18
N GLY A 83 7.34 -8.57 -3.96
CA GLY A 83 7.68 -9.80 -4.69
C GLY A 83 6.67 -10.90 -4.45
N ALA A 84 6.30 -11.15 -3.19
CA ALA A 84 5.31 -12.15 -2.82
C ALA A 84 3.91 -11.83 -3.38
N ALA A 85 3.53 -10.56 -3.41
CA ALA A 85 2.28 -10.12 -4.03
C ALA A 85 2.31 -10.32 -5.55
N HIS A 86 3.41 -9.96 -6.22
CA HIS A 86 3.54 -10.07 -7.67
C HIS A 86 3.54 -11.52 -8.17
N GLU A 87 4.07 -12.47 -7.38
CA GLU A 87 4.00 -13.90 -7.68
C GLU A 87 2.55 -14.42 -7.75
N VAL A 88 1.64 -13.83 -6.95
CA VAL A 88 0.23 -14.23 -6.91
C VAL A 88 -0.61 -13.40 -7.88
N VAL A 89 -0.42 -12.08 -7.90
CA VAL A 89 -1.19 -11.12 -8.70
C VAL A 89 -0.20 -10.30 -9.52
N GLN A 90 -0.08 -10.64 -10.81
CA GLN A 90 0.85 -9.97 -11.73
C GLN A 90 0.60 -8.45 -11.82
N ALA A 91 -0.64 -8.00 -11.64
CA ALA A 91 -1.03 -6.60 -11.51
C ALA A 91 -0.67 -5.98 -10.14
N THR A 92 0.53 -6.30 -9.62
CA THR A 92 1.08 -5.68 -8.41
C THR A 92 1.87 -4.42 -8.76
N ARG A 93 1.62 -3.31 -8.06
CA ARG A 93 2.31 -2.03 -8.25
C ARG A 93 2.90 -1.53 -6.94
N ILE A 94 4.07 -0.92 -7.01
CA ILE A 94 4.71 -0.22 -5.90
C ILE A 94 4.62 1.28 -6.13
N ARG A 95 4.13 2.04 -5.14
CA ARG A 95 3.83 3.48 -5.26
C ARG A 95 4.24 4.23 -4.00
N THR A 96 4.67 5.48 -4.15
CA THR A 96 4.83 6.46 -3.06
C THR A 96 3.48 7.10 -2.74
N GLY A 97 3.35 7.81 -1.62
CA GLY A 97 2.11 8.54 -1.31
C GLY A 97 1.77 9.59 -2.37
N LYS A 98 2.78 10.22 -2.97
CA LYS A 98 2.60 11.17 -4.07
C LYS A 98 2.09 10.53 -5.35
N GLU A 99 2.64 9.37 -5.71
CA GLU A 99 2.18 8.62 -6.89
C GLU A 99 0.76 8.10 -6.67
N CYS A 100 0.43 7.59 -5.47
CA CYS A 100 -0.95 7.19 -5.14
C CYS A 100 -1.94 8.34 -5.32
N GLY A 101 -1.61 9.54 -4.82
CA GLY A 101 -2.43 10.72 -5.03
C GLY A 101 -2.60 11.04 -6.52
N THR A 102 -1.49 11.00 -7.29
CA THR A 102 -1.50 11.31 -8.72
C THR A 102 -2.38 10.34 -9.51
N ASP A 103 -2.21 9.03 -9.29
CA ASP A 103 -2.98 7.96 -9.94
C ASP A 103 -4.47 8.02 -9.53
N TYR A 104 -4.78 8.47 -8.31
CA TYR A 104 -6.13 8.75 -7.84
C TYR A 104 -6.71 10.09 -8.35
N GLY A 105 -5.93 10.90 -9.08
CA GLY A 105 -6.36 12.20 -9.57
C GLY A 105 -6.50 13.27 -8.48
N ALA A 106 -5.70 13.19 -7.41
CA ALA A 106 -5.68 14.12 -6.29
C ALA A 106 -4.25 14.42 -5.78
N SER A 107 -4.16 15.23 -4.73
CA SER A 107 -2.92 15.36 -3.96
C SER A 107 -2.78 14.20 -2.96
N LYS A 108 -1.55 13.94 -2.50
CA LYS A 108 -1.27 13.01 -1.40
C LYS A 108 -2.16 13.29 -0.17
N ALA A 109 -2.28 14.56 0.22
CA ALA A 109 -3.06 14.93 1.40
C ALA A 109 -4.55 14.62 1.25
N GLN A 110 -5.10 14.77 0.04
CA GLN A 110 -6.50 14.47 -0.25
C GLN A 110 -6.77 12.96 -0.20
N ILE A 111 -5.96 12.12 -0.85
CA ILE A 111 -6.17 10.67 -0.78
C ILE A 111 -5.96 10.13 0.65
N ASP A 112 -5.05 10.72 1.43
CA ASP A 112 -4.86 10.34 2.84
C ASP A 112 -6.09 10.72 3.70
N ALA A 113 -6.73 11.85 3.39
CA ALA A 113 -7.97 12.27 4.05
C ALA A 113 -9.15 11.36 3.68
N ASP A 114 -9.34 11.07 2.39
CA ASP A 114 -10.38 10.16 1.89
C ASP A 114 -10.20 8.75 2.49
N ALA A 115 -8.98 8.25 2.50
CA ALA A 115 -8.64 6.98 3.13
C ALA A 115 -8.95 6.95 4.64
N SER A 116 -8.74 8.07 5.32
CA SER A 116 -9.07 8.20 6.75
C SER A 116 -10.56 8.18 7.01
N GLN A 117 -11.38 8.72 6.09
CA GLN A 117 -12.84 8.62 6.17
C GLN A 117 -13.34 7.18 5.98
N VAL A 118 -12.68 6.41 5.11
CA VAL A 118 -13.04 5.01 4.81
C VAL A 118 -12.69 4.06 5.96
N HIS A 119 -11.53 4.23 6.63
CA HIS A 119 -11.03 3.26 7.63
C HIS A 119 -10.70 3.88 9.01
N GLY A 120 -11.30 5.01 9.36
CA GLY A 120 -11.15 5.62 10.69
C GLY A 120 -9.70 5.95 11.09
N GLY A 121 -8.79 6.12 10.11
CA GLY A 121 -7.41 6.57 10.30
C GLY A 121 -6.35 5.50 10.61
N LYS A 122 -6.68 4.35 11.23
CA LYS A 122 -5.68 3.35 11.69
C LYS A 122 -4.85 2.75 10.54
N TYR A 123 -5.44 2.61 9.35
CA TYR A 123 -4.80 2.05 8.16
C TYR A 123 -4.84 3.01 6.98
N SER A 124 -4.72 4.32 7.25
CA SER A 124 -4.84 5.37 6.24
C SER A 124 -3.91 5.17 5.04
N GLU A 125 -2.64 4.82 5.25
CA GLU A 125 -1.69 4.60 4.15
C GLU A 125 -2.05 3.39 3.27
N ALA A 126 -2.41 2.26 3.88
CA ALA A 126 -2.84 1.06 3.16
C ALA A 126 -4.17 1.26 2.44
N THR A 127 -5.10 2.00 3.07
CA THR A 127 -6.40 2.33 2.48
C THR A 127 -6.23 3.29 1.30
N ALA A 128 -5.35 4.29 1.39
CA ALA A 128 -5.01 5.16 0.27
C ALA A 128 -4.34 4.39 -0.88
N ALA A 129 -3.53 3.38 -0.58
CA ALA A 129 -2.98 2.50 -1.62
C ALA A 129 -4.09 1.73 -2.35
N ALA A 130 -5.05 1.18 -1.59
CA ALA A 130 -6.21 0.48 -2.15
C ALA A 130 -7.09 1.41 -3.00
N LEU A 131 -7.38 2.63 -2.54
CA LEU A 131 -8.13 3.64 -3.30
C LEU A 131 -7.44 4.00 -4.62
N CYS A 132 -6.11 4.15 -4.60
CA CYS A 132 -5.33 4.35 -5.82
C CYS A 132 -5.47 3.16 -6.79
N GLY A 133 -5.41 1.92 -6.28
CA GLY A 133 -5.58 0.71 -7.08
C GLY A 133 -6.95 0.58 -7.73
N LEU A 134 -8.02 1.01 -7.05
CA LEU A 134 -9.39 0.99 -7.58
C LEU A 134 -9.54 1.88 -8.82
N VAL A 135 -8.90 3.05 -8.82
CA VAL A 135 -9.02 4.02 -9.92
C VAL A 135 -8.03 3.74 -11.05
N ALA A 136 -6.82 3.26 -10.72
CA ALA A 136 -5.79 2.96 -11.71
C ALA A 136 -5.92 1.59 -12.40
N GLY A 137 -6.76 0.71 -11.85
CA GLY A 137 -7.08 -0.61 -12.41
C GLY A 137 -8.35 -0.64 -13.28
N ALA A 138 -9.05 0.49 -13.41
CA ALA A 138 -10.20 0.69 -14.29
C ALA A 138 -9.80 1.17 -15.69
#